data_AF-A0A7X9D125-F1
#
_entry.id   AF-A0A7X9D125-F1
#
_cell.length_a   1.000
_cell.length_b   1.000
_cell.length_c   1.000
_cell.angle_alpha   90.00
_cell.angle_beta   90.00
_cell.angle_gamma   90.00
#
_symmetry.space_group_name_H-M   'P 1'
#
loop_
_entity.id
_entity.type
_entity.pdbx_description
1 polymer ?
#
loop_
_entity_poly.entity_id
_entity_poly.type
_entity_poly.pdbx_seq_one_letter_code
_entity_poly.pdbx_strand_id
1 'polypeptide(L)' 'MDKIEYLRQELHNVIESGDQRAILAVSQKLDLLIVKCMLRQLCTQKKYVS' A
#
# COMPACT_ATOMS: atom_id res chain seq x y z
N MET A 1 -3.63 -3.04 13.56
CA MET A 1 -3.32 -1.91 12.67
C MET A 1 -3.49 -2.40 11.24
N ASP A 2 -4.28 -1.70 10.42
CA ASP A 2 -4.36 -2.01 8.98
C ASP A 2 -2.96 -1.89 8.37
N LYS A 3 -2.56 -2.86 7.55
CA LYS A 3 -1.21 -2.92 6.96
C LYS A 3 -0.95 -1.72 6.04
N ILE A 4 -2.02 -1.14 5.46
CA ILE A 4 -1.95 0.10 4.70
C ILE A 4 -1.66 1.29 5.62
N GLU A 5 -2.34 1.37 6.77
CA GLU A 5 -2.14 2.47 7.72
C GLU A 5 -0.74 2.45 8.33
N TYR A 6 -0.21 1.26 8.60
CA TYR A 6 1.18 1.10 9.02
C TYR A 6 2.16 1.67 7.99
N LEU A 7 2.02 1.32 6.71
CA LEU A 7 2.91 1.83 5.66
C LEU A 7 2.72 3.34 5.40
N ARG A 8 1.52 3.88 5.61
CA ARG A 8 1.28 5.33 5.55
C ARG A 8 2.05 6.06 6.64
N GLN A 9 2.01 5.54 7.87
CA GLN A 9 2.78 6.11 8.98
C GLN A 9 4.29 5.98 8.76
N GLU A 10 4.76 4.82 8.26
CA GLU A 10 6.16 4.63 7.89
C GLU A 10 6.59 5.65 6.82
N LEU A 11 5.78 5.86 5.78
CA LEU A 11 6.07 6.83 4.73
C LEU A 11 6.18 8.26 5.28
N HIS A 12 5.29 8.65 6.20
CA HIS A 12 5.34 9.96 6.85
C HIS A 12 6.68 10.17 7.58
N ASN A 13 7.08 9.19 8.41
CA ASN A 13 8.33 9.27 9.17
C ASN A 13 9.56 9.34 8.25
N VAL A 14 9.53 8.65 7.12
CA VAL A 14 10.66 8.59 6.17
C VAL A 14 10.72 9.83 5.28
N ILE A 15 9.58 10.48 5.00
CA ILE A 15 9.56 11.80 4.36
C ILE A 15 10.23 12.85 5.26
N GLU A 16 9.94 12.83 6.56
CA GLU A 16 10.56 13.73 7.54
C GLU A 16 12.08 13.52 7.64
N SER A 17 12.58 12.30 7.43
CA SER A 17 14.01 12.01 7.44
C SER A 17 14.75 12.48 6.17
N GLY A 18 14.03 12.79 5.08
CA GLY A 18 14.60 13.23 3.81
C GLY A 18 15.36 12.15 3.03
N ASP A 19 15.30 10.88 3.44
CA ASP A 19 15.98 9.78 2.74
C ASP A 19 15.19 9.39 1.49
N GLN A 20 15.61 9.91 0.34
CA GLN A 20 14.96 9.67 -0.95
C GLN A 20 14.86 8.19 -1.32
N ARG A 21 15.84 7.35 -0.94
CA ARG A 21 15.81 5.92 -1.27
C ARG A 21 14.77 5.21 -0.41
N ALA A 22 14.72 5.55 0.87
CA ALA A 22 13.73 5.01 1.78
C ALA A 22 12.31 5.49 1.41
N ILE A 23 12.13 6.76 1.05
CA ILE A 23 10.85 7.31 0.56
C ILE A 23 10.34 6.49 -0.64
N LEU A 24 11.21 6.26 -1.63
CA LEU A 24 10.85 5.48 -2.82
C LEU A 24 10.50 4.04 -2.46
N ALA A 25 11.30 3.39 -1.62
CA ALA A 25 11.08 2.00 -1.24
C ALA A 25 9.75 1.81 -0.47
N VAL A 26 9.42 2.71 0.45
CA VAL A 26 8.16 2.64 1.21
C VAL A 26 6.96 2.97 0.32
N SER A 27 7.09 3.96 -0.58
CA SER A 27 6.04 4.29 -1.57
C SER A 27 5.69 3.08 -2.45
N GLN A 28 6.70 2.39 -2.99
CA GLN A 28 6.50 1.21 -3.84
C GLN A 28 5.85 0.04 -3.09
N LYS A 29 6.19 -0.16 -1.80
CA LYS A 29 5.53 -1.16 -0.96
C LYS A 29 4.05 -0.84 -0.75
N LEU A 30 3.73 0.44 -0.55
CA LEU A 30 2.36 0.89 -0.37
C LEU A 30 1.54 0.68 -1.66
N ASP A 31 2.08 1.06 -2.82
CA ASP A 31 1.45 0.84 -4.13
C ASP A 31 1.15 -0.64 -4.37
N LEU A 32 2.11 -1.53 -4.07
CA LEU A 32 1.91 -2.97 -4.21
C LEU A 32 0.76 -3.49 -3.34
N LEU A 33 0.61 -3.01 -2.10
CA LEU A 33 -0.50 -3.40 -1.25
C LEU A 33 -1.84 -2.89 -1.79
N ILE A 34 -1.88 -1.65 -2.28
CA ILE A 34 -3.09 -1.07 -2.89
C ILE A 34 -3.51 -1.92 -4.10
N VAL A 35 -2.58 -2.25 -5.00
CA VAL A 35 -2.85 -3.11 -6.16
C VAL A 35 -3.38 -4.47 -5.74
N LYS A 36 -2.77 -5.11 -4.72
CA LYS A 36 -3.25 -6.40 -4.19
C LYS A 36 -4.67 -6.30 -3.64
N CYS A 37 -5.00 -5.22 -2.93
CA CYS A 37 -6.35 -4.98 -2.43
C CYS A 37 -7.35 -4.78 -3.56
N MET A 38 -7.03 -3.97 -4.57
CA MET A 38 -7.86 -3.76 -5.76
C MET A 38 -8.12 -5.07 -6.50
N LEU A 39 -7.07 -5.87 -6.74
CA LEU A 39 -7.22 -7.18 -7.39
C LEU A 39 -8.12 -8.12 -6.57
N ARG A 40 -7.94 -8.16 -5.25
CA ARG A 40 -8.79 -8.98 -4.37
C ARG A 40 -10.26 -8.53 -4.45
N GLN A 41 -10.54 -7.24 -4.44
CA GLN A 41 -11.89 -6.71 -4.57
C GLN A 41 -12.52 -7.07 -5.92
N LEU A 42 -11.79 -6.91 -7.02
CA LEU A 42 -12.24 -7.29 -8.37
C LEU A 42 -12.52 -8.80 -8.49
N CYS A 43 -11.64 -9.65 -7.96
CA CYS A 43 -11.84 -11.10 -7.94
C CYS A 43 -13.02 -11.52 -7.07
N THR A 44 -13.25 -10.82 -5.96
CA THR A 44 -14.38 -11.09 -5.07
C THR A 44 -15.69 -10.69 -5.75
N GLN A 45 -15.74 -9.54 -6.43
CA GLN A 45 -16.92 -9.13 -7.21
C GLN A 45 -17.26 -10.12 -8.31
N LYS A 46 -16.28 -10.68 -9.04
CA LYS A 46 -16.55 -11.74 -10.04
C LYS A 46 -17.23 -12.97 -9.46
N LYS A 47 -16.95 -13.33 -8.20
CA LYS A 47 -17.54 -14.49 -7.52
C LYS A 47 -18.99 -14.31 -7.07
N TYR A 48 -19.48 -13.08 -6.92
CA TYR A 48 -20.87 -12.80 -6.52
C TYR A 48 -21.80 -12.52 -7.71
N VAL A 49 -21.24 -12.36 -8.92
CA VAL A 49 -21.99 -12.08 -10.16
C VAL A 49 -22.04 -13.32 -11.08
N SER A 50 -21.41 -14.43 -10.67
CA SER A 50 -21.53 -15.75 -11.32
C SER A 50 -22.44 -16.66 -10.50
#